data_AF-E1QWY6-F1
#
_entry.id   AF-E1QWY6-F1
#
_cell.length_a   1.000
_cell.length_b   1.000
_cell.length_c   1.000
_cell.angle_alpha   90.00
_cell.angle_beta   90.00
_cell.angle_gamma   90.00
#
_symmetry.space_group_name_H-M   'P 1'
#
loop_
_entity.id
_entity.type
_entity.pdbx_description
1 polymer ?
#
loop_
_entity_poly.entity_id
_entity_poly.type
_entity_poly.pdbx_seq_one_letter_code
_entity_poly.pdbx_strand_id
1 'polypeptide(L)'
;MDLKVSDDELAYRVDLARKSTEQLAEIAVEYNHALQALLATGIQSSRVSAAVADVPSRVIAACAALGEAVASLAPQTNRFIQNLDADDEDFD
;
A
#
# COMPACT_ATOMS: atom_id res chain seq x y z
N MET A 1 16.50 16.21 -22.86
CA MET A 1 15.28 16.29 -22.04
C MET A 1 15.71 15.91 -20.64
N ASP A 2 16.00 16.90 -19.80
CA ASP A 2 16.41 16.68 -18.42
C ASP A 2 15.15 16.38 -17.60
N LEU A 3 14.96 15.10 -17.29
CA LEU A 3 14.03 14.67 -16.26
C LEU A 3 14.68 14.95 -14.91
N LYS A 4 14.72 16.23 -14.51
CA LYS A 4 14.91 16.58 -13.09
C LYS A 4 13.60 16.24 -12.39
N VAL A 5 13.46 15.00 -11.94
CA VAL A 5 12.46 14.67 -10.94
C VAL A 5 12.87 15.45 -9.69
N SER A 6 12.09 16.47 -9.31
CA SER A 6 12.41 17.22 -8.10
C SER A 6 12.21 16.33 -6.88
N ASP A 7 12.98 16.57 -5.83
CA ASP A 7 12.85 15.86 -4.55
C ASP A 7 11.41 15.87 -4.03
N ASP A 8 10.70 16.98 -4.28
CA ASP A 8 9.27 17.13 -4.00
C ASP A 8 8.38 16.16 -4.79
N GLU A 9 8.66 15.93 -6.08
CA GLU A 9 7.90 15.00 -6.92
C GLU A 9 8.18 13.55 -6.47
N LEU A 10 9.43 13.21 -6.16
CA LEU A 10 9.78 11.86 -5.69
C LEU A 10 9.17 11.59 -4.30
N ALA A 11 9.27 12.54 -3.37
CA ALA A 11 8.64 12.48 -2.05
C ALA A 11 7.11 12.39 -2.15
N TYR A 12 6.49 13.17 -3.04
CA TYR A 12 5.05 13.13 -3.30
C TYR A 12 4.60 11.75 -3.80
N ARG A 13 5.33 11.14 -4.75
CA ARG A 13 5.00 9.82 -5.28
C ARG A 13 5.07 8.72 -4.22
N VAL A 14 6.05 8.81 -3.32
CA VAL A 14 6.20 7.87 -2.21
C VAL A 14 5.08 8.03 -1.18
N ASP A 15 4.75 9.25 -0.80
CA ASP A 15 3.63 9.50 0.11
C ASP A 15 2.30 9.05 -0.49
N LEU A 16 2.10 9.26 -1.80
CA LEU A 16 0.94 8.76 -2.53
C LEU A 16 0.88 7.23 -2.49
N ALA A 17 1.99 6.53 -2.77
CA ALA A 17 2.04 5.07 -2.73
C ALA A 17 1.71 4.52 -1.32
N ARG A 18 2.23 5.16 -0.27
CA ARG A 18 1.91 4.83 1.13
C ARG A 18 0.42 5.02 1.42
N LYS A 19 -0.12 6.20 1.14
CA LYS A 19 -1.54 6.53 1.38
C LYS A 19 -2.48 5.61 0.62
N SER A 20 -2.20 5.31 -0.65
CA SER A 20 -3.01 4.38 -1.44
C SER A 20 -2.99 2.96 -0.85
N THR A 21 -1.86 2.53 -0.30
CA THR A 21 -1.74 1.22 0.34
C THR A 21 -2.52 1.15 1.66
N GLU A 22 -2.46 2.22 2.46
CA GLU A 22 -3.26 2.36 3.69
C GLU A 22 -4.76 2.31 3.39
N GLN A 23 -5.21 3.06 2.38
CA GLN A 23 -6.61 3.04 1.93
C GLN A 23 -7.06 1.66 1.44
N LEU A 24 -6.21 0.95 0.69
CA LEU A 24 -6.52 -0.41 0.25
C LEU A 24 -6.67 -1.38 1.43
N ALA A 25 -5.84 -1.24 2.46
CA ALA A 25 -5.94 -2.06 3.67
C ALA A 25 -7.24 -1.79 4.44
N GLU A 26 -7.65 -0.52 4.57
CA GLU A 26 -8.94 -0.15 5.18
C GLU A 26 -10.12 -0.73 4.41
N ILE A 27 -10.14 -0.57 3.08
CA ILE A 27 -11.18 -1.12 2.21
C ILE A 27 -11.26 -2.65 2.33
N ALA A 28 -10.12 -3.34 2.43
CA ALA A 28 -10.08 -4.79 2.60
C ALA A 28 -10.74 -5.24 3.91
N VAL A 29 -10.52 -4.50 5.01
CA VAL A 29 -11.15 -4.76 6.31
C VAL A 29 -12.66 -4.51 6.25
N GLU A 30 -13.09 -3.39 5.67
CA GLU A 30 -14.51 -3.07 5.51
C GLU A 30 -15.24 -4.11 4.63
N TYR A 31 -14.61 -4.53 3.54
CA TYR A 31 -15.13 -5.59 2.68
C TYR A 31 -15.33 -6.90 3.45
N ASN A 32 -14.36 -7.29 4.28
CA ASN A 32 -14.49 -8.47 5.14
C ASN A 32 -15.66 -8.34 6.12
N HIS A 33 -15.84 -7.17 6.74
CA HIS A 33 -16.97 -6.91 7.65
C HIS A 33 -18.32 -7.04 6.92
N ALA A 34 -18.42 -6.48 5.70
CA ALA A 34 -19.63 -6.58 4.89
C ALA A 34 -19.96 -8.04 4.54
N LEU A 35 -18.96 -8.85 4.18
CA LEU A 35 -19.15 -10.27 3.91
C LEU A 35 -19.60 -11.06 5.15
N GLN A 36 -19.00 -10.78 6.32
CA GLN A 36 -19.42 -11.41 7.58
C GLN A 36 -20.86 -11.04 7.95
N ALA A 37 -21.26 -9.78 7.76
CA ALA A 37 -22.64 -9.34 7.97
C ALA A 37 -23.62 -10.06 7.04
N LEU A 38 -23.28 -10.26 5.77
CA LEU A 38 -24.09 -11.00 4.81
C LEU A 38 -24.25 -12.49 5.17
N LEU A 39 -23.22 -13.11 5.72
CA LEU A 39 -23.32 -14.48 6.25
C LEU A 39 -24.24 -14.53 7.48
N ALA A 40 -24.10 -13.57 8.39
CA ALA A 40 -24.89 -13.50 9.62
C ALA A 40 -26.39 -13.27 9.34
N THR A 41 -26.74 -12.55 8.26
CA THR A 41 -28.13 -12.32 7.85
C THR A 41 -28.77 -13.50 7.10
N GLY A 42 -28.03 -14.59 6.86
CA GLY A 42 -28.61 -15.88 6.47
C GLY A 42 -28.35 -16.35 5.04
N ILE A 43 -27.29 -15.87 4.37
CA ILE A 43 -26.85 -16.48 3.10
C ILE A 43 -26.28 -17.88 3.39
N GLN A 44 -27.14 -18.91 3.30
CA GLN A 44 -26.78 -20.33 3.55
C GLN A 44 -26.27 -21.04 2.28
N SER A 45 -25.40 -20.38 1.51
CA SER A 45 -24.74 -21.00 0.36
C SER A 45 -23.37 -21.50 0.75
N SER A 46 -23.13 -22.81 0.63
CA SER A 46 -21.81 -23.42 0.89
C SER A 46 -20.69 -22.82 0.04
N ARG A 47 -21.00 -22.41 -1.20
CA ARG A 47 -20.07 -21.70 -2.09
C ARG A 47 -19.71 -20.32 -1.55
N VAL A 48 -20.69 -19.61 -0.98
CA VAL A 48 -20.47 -18.29 -0.37
C VAL A 48 -19.68 -18.43 0.93
N SER A 49 -20.05 -19.35 1.81
CA SER A 49 -19.32 -19.59 3.06
C SER A 49 -17.86 -19.97 2.82
N ALA A 50 -17.58 -20.82 1.83
CA ALA A 50 -16.21 -21.18 1.44
C ALA A 50 -15.43 -19.98 0.88
N ALA A 51 -16.05 -19.18 0.00
CA ALA A 51 -15.41 -17.99 -0.55
C ALA A 51 -15.12 -16.92 0.52
N VAL A 52 -16.04 -16.69 1.47
CA VAL A 52 -15.88 -15.72 2.56
C VAL A 52 -14.84 -16.19 3.60
N ALA A 53 -14.59 -17.48 3.73
CA ALA A 53 -13.51 -17.98 4.60
C ALA A 53 -12.11 -17.75 4.00
N ASP A 54 -11.98 -17.72 2.67
CA ASP A 54 -10.68 -17.75 1.98
C ASP A 54 -10.32 -16.42 1.30
N VAL A 55 -11.27 -15.75 0.66
CA VAL A 55 -10.99 -14.51 -0.11
C VAL A 55 -10.57 -13.35 0.80
N PRO A 56 -11.28 -13.03 1.92
CA PRO A 56 -10.93 -11.86 2.73
C PRO A 56 -9.54 -11.97 3.37
N SER A 57 -9.16 -13.15 3.84
CA SER A 57 -7.84 -13.38 4.45
C SER A 57 -6.71 -13.16 3.44
N ARG A 58 -6.89 -13.61 2.19
CA ARG A 58 -5.94 -13.34 1.09
C ARG A 58 -5.83 -11.87 0.75
N VAL A 59 -6.96 -11.14 0.69
CA VAL A 59 -6.95 -9.70 0.40
C VAL A 59 -6.25 -8.93 1.52
N ILE A 60 -6.58 -9.22 2.78
CA ILE A 60 -5.91 -8.59 3.94
C ILE A 60 -4.41 -8.90 3.94
N ALA A 61 -4.02 -10.15 3.70
CA ALA A 61 -2.61 -10.53 3.63
C ALA A 61 -1.87 -9.82 2.47
N ALA A 62 -2.51 -9.69 1.30
CA ALA A 62 -1.94 -8.96 0.17
C ALA A 62 -1.76 -7.47 0.47
N CYS A 63 -2.73 -6.84 1.14
CA CYS A 63 -2.61 -5.44 1.58
C CYS A 63 -1.51 -5.26 2.63
N ALA A 64 -1.36 -6.20 3.57
CA ALA A 64 -0.27 -6.17 4.55
C ALA A 64 1.11 -6.29 3.88
N ALA A 65 1.26 -7.25 2.96
CA ALA A 65 2.50 -7.43 2.19
C ALA A 65 2.83 -6.20 1.32
N LEU A 66 1.81 -5.57 0.71
CA LEU A 66 1.98 -4.31 0.00
C LEU A 66 2.43 -3.20 0.96
N GLY A 67 1.84 -3.11 2.15
CA GLY A 67 2.22 -2.17 3.21
C GLY A 67 3.69 -2.30 3.62
N GLU A 68 4.15 -3.52 3.84
CA GLU A 68 5.56 -3.81 4.14
C GLU A 68 6.49 -3.40 2.99
N ALA A 69 6.10 -3.68 1.75
CA ALA A 69 6.89 -3.34 0.56
C ALA A 69 7.02 -1.81 0.36
N VAL A 70 5.96 -1.05 0.64
CA VAL A 70 5.99 0.42 0.50
C VAL A 70 6.61 1.13 1.69
N ALA A 71 6.66 0.49 2.87
CA ALA A 71 7.21 1.10 4.09
C ALA A 71 8.68 1.52 3.93
N SER A 72 9.46 0.80 3.11
CA SER A 72 10.86 1.13 2.86
C SER A 72 11.07 2.23 1.80
N LEU A 73 10.04 2.62 1.04
CA LEU A 73 10.19 3.60 -0.04
C LEU A 73 10.56 4.99 0.48
N ALA A 74 9.97 5.44 1.60
CA ALA A 74 10.29 6.72 2.22
C ALA A 74 11.76 6.82 2.69
N PRO A 75 12.28 5.90 3.53
CA PRO A 75 13.68 5.97 3.93
C PRO A 75 14.67 5.77 2.77
N GLN A 76 14.33 4.95 1.77
CA GLN A 76 15.16 4.79 0.57
C GLN A 76 15.21 6.07 -0.28
N THR A 77 14.08 6.73 -0.44
CA THR A 77 13.96 7.99 -1.16
C THR A 77 14.74 9.10 -0.46
N ASN A 78 14.60 9.23 0.85
CA ASN A 78 15.36 10.21 1.62
C ASN A 78 16.87 9.98 1.50
N ARG A 79 17.32 8.71 1.53
CA ARG A 79 18.74 8.38 1.34
C ARG A 79 19.21 8.69 -0.08
N PHE A 80 18.37 8.45 -1.08
CA PHE A 80 18.69 8.76 -2.46
C PHE A 80 18.89 10.27 -2.65
N ILE A 81 17.98 11.10 -2.13
CA ILE A 81 18.08 12.56 -2.16
C ILE A 81 19.36 13.03 -1.43
N GLN A 82 19.61 12.53 -0.22
CA GLN A 82 20.84 12.86 0.53
C GLN A 82 22.13 12.53 -0.22
N ASN A 83 22.16 11.44 -0.97
CA ASN A 83 23.33 11.08 -1.77
C ASN A 83 23.48 12.02 -2.98
N LEU A 84 22.38 12.45 -3.61
CA LEU A 84 22.43 13.42 -4.70
C LEU A 84 22.93 14.77 -4.19
N ASP A 85 22.45 15.23 -3.04
CA ASP A 85 22.91 16.49 -2.42
C ASP A 85 24.41 16.44 -2.10
N ALA A 86 24.89 15.29 -1.59
CA ALA A 86 26.31 15.10 -1.28
C ALA A 86 27.19 15.05 -2.54
N ASP A 87 26.72 14.40 -3.61
CA ASP A 87 27.43 14.38 -4.89
C ASP A 87 27.53 15.81 -5.47
N ASP A 88 26.46 16.61 -5.40
CA ASP A 88 26.48 18.00 -5.87
C ASP A 88 27.44 18.90 -5.07
N GLU A 89 27.59 18.70 -3.75
CA GLU A 89 28.59 19.40 -2.92
C GLU A 89 30.04 19.08 -3.32
N ASP A 90 30.31 17.91 -3.89
CA ASP A 90 31.65 17.49 -4.35
C ASP A 90 32.04 18.09 -5.73
N PHE A 91 31.09 18.70 -6.45
CA PHE A 91 31.30 19.29 -7.79
C PHE A 91 31.36 20.84 -7.83
N ASP A 92 31.17 21.53 -6.69
CA ASP A 92 31.35 22.99 -6.50
C ASP A 92 32.73 23.34 -5.90
#